data_AF-A0A074V7M1-F1
#
_entry.id   AF-A0A074V7M1-F1
#
_cell.length_a   1.000
_cell.length_b   1.000
_cell.length_c   1.000
_cell.angle_alpha   90.00
_cell.angle_beta   90.00
_cell.angle_gamma   90.00
#
_symmetry.space_group_name_H-M   'P 1'
#
loop_
_entity.id
_entity.type
_entity.pdbx_description
1 polymer ?
#
loop_
_entity_poly.entity_id
_entity_poly.type
_entity_poly.pdbx_seq_one_letter_code
_entity_poly.pdbx_strand_id
1 'polypeptide(L)'
;QFEVLTIDTPKNRYIHAAAHTLLRLVEDKELKIQCQKIISCFNTLKIGQSTHYDFKADYFDRAGTQDRYLLTLCRLIFKLAIPTEQAGVQSAKQIKKTDTWLRRLFEKATIGFARVNLPASSWEISSGKRLFWQQESASNHIEDFLPNMQTDLIIEHSACQHRMIIDTKCTSIIRQSSFYNNKKFKSEHIYQLYAYLRSQENTTDAPSCHASGMLLYPAIDENINEHVIIQNHIIRFSTINLQEDSSLIRKNLLRLLSQCNCIPTNNE
;
A
#
# COMPACT_ATOMS: atom_id res chain seq x y z
N GLN A 1 -16.60 45.93 26.32
CA GLN A 1 -17.31 45.15 25.30
C GLN A 1 -17.08 43.68 25.66
N PHE A 2 -18.11 42.92 26.01
CA PHE A 2 -17.94 41.53 26.45
C PHE A 2 -17.76 40.62 25.23
N GLU A 3 -16.64 39.90 25.14
CA GLU A 3 -16.48 38.81 24.18
C GLU A 3 -17.39 37.65 24.60
N VAL A 4 -18.44 37.40 23.82
CA VAL A 4 -19.26 36.21 23.98
C VAL A 4 -18.42 35.03 23.53
N LEU A 5 -17.99 34.20 24.50
CA LEU A 5 -17.34 32.92 24.24
C LEU A 5 -18.32 31.99 23.52
N THR A 6 -18.27 31.99 22.18
CA THR A 6 -19.02 31.05 21.35
C THR A 6 -18.14 29.89 20.96
N ILE A 7 -18.71 28.69 21.04
CA ILE A 7 -18.08 27.45 20.53
C ILE A 7 -18.20 27.31 19.01
N ASP A 8 -19.06 28.11 18.37
CA ASP A 8 -19.24 28.13 16.91
C ASP A 8 -18.20 29.05 16.24
N THR A 9 -16.94 28.65 16.37
CA THR A 9 -15.78 29.38 15.84
C THR A 9 -15.47 28.96 14.39
N PRO A 10 -14.79 29.81 13.59
CA PRO A 10 -14.34 29.44 12.25
C PRO A 10 -13.52 28.13 12.22
N LYS A 11 -12.67 27.92 13.25
CA LYS A 11 -11.90 26.68 13.44
C LYS A 11 -12.83 25.46 13.56
N ASN A 12 -13.82 25.54 14.44
CA ASN A 12 -14.73 24.42 14.67
C ASN A 12 -15.63 24.14 13.46
N ARG A 13 -16.08 25.18 12.75
CA ARG A 13 -16.81 25.03 11.48
C ARG A 13 -15.98 24.33 10.39
N TYR A 14 -14.68 24.62 10.36
CA TYR A 14 -13.75 24.00 9.42
C TYR A 14 -13.48 22.53 9.74
N ILE A 15 -13.27 22.21 11.03
CA ILE A 15 -13.11 20.84 11.50
C ILE A 15 -14.39 20.03 11.23
N HIS A 16 -15.56 20.62 11.45
CA HIS A 16 -16.85 19.98 11.20
C HIS A 16 -16.98 19.50 9.75
N ALA A 17 -16.72 20.40 8.80
CA ALA A 17 -16.77 20.10 7.39
C ALA A 17 -15.71 19.06 6.97
N ALA A 18 -14.52 19.11 7.57
CA ALA A 18 -13.45 18.15 7.28
C ALA A 18 -13.80 16.74 7.75
N ALA A 19 -14.43 16.61 8.93
CA ALA A 19 -14.90 15.32 9.45
C ALA A 19 -15.97 14.68 8.53
N HIS A 20 -16.91 15.49 8.01
CA HIS A 20 -17.88 15.04 7.01
C HIS A 20 -17.24 14.57 5.71
N THR A 21 -16.20 15.27 5.25
CA THR A 21 -15.46 14.91 4.04
C THR A 21 -14.68 13.61 4.26
N LEU A 22 -13.98 13.48 5.38
CA LEU A 22 -13.21 12.31 5.75
C LEU A 22 -14.10 11.07 5.89
N LEU A 23 -15.30 11.19 6.47
CA LEU A 23 -16.25 10.09 6.63
C LEU A 23 -16.62 9.42 5.29
N ARG A 24 -16.63 10.19 4.19
CA ARG A 24 -16.92 9.68 2.84
C ARG A 24 -15.72 8.99 2.18
N LEU A 25 -14.50 9.31 2.61
CA LEU A 25 -13.26 8.87 1.99
C LEU A 25 -12.62 7.67 2.71
N VAL A 26 -12.91 7.49 4.00
CA VAL A 26 -12.31 6.43 4.81
C VAL A 26 -13.11 5.14 4.71
N GLU A 27 -12.42 4.00 4.56
CA GLU A 27 -13.03 2.66 4.57
C GLU A 27 -12.93 1.96 5.93
N ASP A 28 -11.97 2.38 6.77
CA ASP A 28 -11.74 1.82 8.10
C ASP A 28 -12.94 2.02 9.05
N LYS A 29 -13.39 0.93 9.68
CA LYS A 29 -14.61 0.93 10.52
C LYS A 29 -14.45 1.76 11.79
N GLU A 30 -13.28 1.73 12.43
CA GLU A 30 -13.05 2.45 13.68
C GLU A 30 -13.00 3.96 13.43
N LEU A 31 -12.29 4.38 12.39
CA LEU A 31 -12.22 5.79 11.98
C LEU A 31 -13.58 6.34 11.56
N LYS A 32 -14.44 5.55 10.89
CA LYS A 32 -15.83 5.96 10.58
C LYS A 32 -16.61 6.26 11.86
N ILE A 33 -16.54 5.39 12.85
CA ILE A 33 -17.22 5.58 14.14
C ILE A 33 -16.73 6.84 14.84
N GLN A 34 -15.42 7.09 14.85
CA GLN A 34 -14.85 8.30 15.46
C GLN A 34 -15.30 9.57 14.73
N CYS A 35 -15.30 9.58 13.39
CA CYS A 35 -15.80 10.71 12.61
C CYS A 35 -17.28 10.99 12.89
N GLN A 36 -18.11 9.94 12.96
CA GLN A 36 -19.54 10.07 13.30
C GLN A 36 -19.75 10.66 14.69
N LYS A 37 -18.96 10.28 15.69
CA LYS A 37 -19.02 10.86 17.04
C LYS A 37 -18.72 12.36 17.03
N ILE A 38 -17.68 12.77 16.31
CA ILE A 38 -17.31 14.20 16.19
C ILE A 38 -18.43 14.98 15.52
N ILE A 39 -18.95 14.49 14.39
CA ILE A 39 -20.05 15.09 13.64
C ILE A 39 -21.30 15.22 14.54
N SER A 40 -21.68 14.15 15.23
CA SER A 40 -22.85 14.15 16.11
C SER A 40 -22.69 15.18 17.23
N CYS A 41 -21.51 15.26 17.85
CA CYS A 41 -21.23 16.24 18.90
C CYS A 41 -21.38 17.67 18.36
N PHE A 42 -20.80 17.96 17.19
CA PHE A 42 -20.81 19.30 16.59
C PHE A 42 -22.22 19.72 16.13
N ASN A 43 -23.02 18.77 15.63
CA ASN A 43 -24.43 18.99 15.32
C ASN A 43 -25.25 19.32 16.57
N THR A 44 -25.06 18.59 17.68
CA THR A 44 -25.73 18.87 18.96
C THR A 44 -25.39 20.26 19.47
N LEU A 45 -24.13 20.67 19.31
CA LEU A 45 -23.64 21.99 19.69
C LEU A 45 -23.99 23.10 18.68
N LYS A 46 -24.72 22.77 17.60
CA LYS A 46 -25.13 23.68 16.53
C LYS A 46 -23.97 24.44 15.87
N ILE A 47 -22.81 23.80 15.78
CA ILE A 47 -21.62 24.34 15.13
C ILE A 47 -21.85 24.26 13.61
N GLY A 48 -21.64 25.37 12.90
CA GLY A 48 -21.79 25.42 11.44
C GLY A 48 -20.76 24.56 10.69
N GLN A 49 -20.78 24.63 9.36
CA GLN A 49 -19.80 23.97 8.49
C GLN A 49 -19.19 24.98 7.51
N SER A 50 -17.88 24.90 7.30
CA SER A 50 -17.19 25.71 6.29
C SER A 50 -16.02 24.94 5.69
N THR A 51 -15.89 24.91 4.36
CA THR A 51 -14.71 24.37 3.68
C THR A 51 -13.61 25.42 3.50
N HIS A 52 -13.87 26.67 3.91
CA HIS A 52 -12.92 27.76 3.90
C HIS A 52 -12.53 28.14 5.33
N TYR A 53 -11.24 28.36 5.54
CA TYR A 53 -10.69 28.83 6.81
C TYR A 53 -9.51 29.76 6.52
N ASP A 54 -9.56 30.97 7.08
CA ASP A 54 -8.50 31.95 6.93
C ASP A 54 -7.39 31.69 7.97
N PHE A 55 -6.33 31.03 7.51
CA PHE A 55 -5.16 30.71 8.32
C PHE A 55 -4.33 31.93 8.72
N LYS A 56 -4.54 33.10 8.10
CA LYS A 56 -3.83 34.35 8.43
C LYS A 56 -4.55 35.15 9.51
N ALA A 57 -5.86 34.97 9.64
CA ALA A 57 -6.69 35.68 10.61
C ALA A 57 -6.56 35.14 12.04
N ASP A 58 -6.19 33.86 12.20
CA ASP A 58 -6.00 33.25 13.52
C ASP A 58 -4.53 33.29 13.97
N TYR A 59 -4.29 33.87 15.15
CA TYR A 59 -2.97 33.91 15.78
C TYR A 59 -2.75 32.66 16.61
N PHE A 60 -1.93 31.72 16.13
CA PHE A 60 -1.58 30.52 16.89
C PHE A 60 -0.47 30.84 17.90
N ASP A 61 -0.84 31.14 19.14
CA ASP A 61 0.12 31.21 20.25
C ASP A 61 0.79 29.84 20.51
N ARG A 62 1.84 29.79 21.34
CA ARG A 62 2.56 28.54 21.67
C ARG A 62 1.65 27.41 22.19
N ALA A 63 0.51 27.75 22.80
CA ALA A 63 -0.52 26.80 23.23
C ALA A 63 -1.39 26.23 22.09
N GLY A 64 -1.41 26.85 20.91
CA GLY A 64 -2.21 26.48 19.74
C GLY A 64 -1.56 25.48 18.78
N THR A 65 -0.46 24.84 19.18
CA THR A 65 0.31 23.93 18.29
C THR A 65 -0.52 22.70 17.87
N GLN A 66 -1.38 22.19 18.75
CA GLN A 66 -2.30 21.08 18.43
C GLN A 66 -3.41 21.51 17.46
N ASP A 67 -3.96 22.73 17.65
CA ASP A 67 -4.96 23.30 16.75
C ASP A 67 -4.41 23.54 15.35
N ARG A 68 -3.17 24.06 15.25
CA ARG A 68 -2.49 24.25 13.96
C ARG A 68 -2.32 22.94 13.21
N TYR A 69 -1.96 21.86 13.91
CA TYR A 69 -1.85 20.53 13.31
C TYR A 69 -3.19 20.01 12.81
N LEU A 70 -4.23 20.09 13.64
CA LEU A 70 -5.59 19.67 13.29
C LEU A 70 -6.11 20.42 12.05
N LEU A 71 -5.95 21.74 12.03
CA LEU A 71 -6.35 22.58 10.89
C LEU A 71 -5.54 22.28 9.61
N THR A 72 -4.26 21.94 9.77
CA THR A 72 -3.42 21.49 8.64
C THR A 72 -3.92 20.16 8.09
N LEU A 73 -4.28 19.19 8.94
CA LEU A 73 -4.90 17.93 8.53
C LEU A 73 -6.23 18.17 7.80
N CYS A 74 -7.12 19.00 8.35
CA CYS A 74 -8.38 19.37 7.71
C CYS A 74 -8.15 19.93 6.30
N ARG A 75 -7.12 20.78 6.12
CA ARG A 75 -6.73 21.29 4.81
C ARG A 75 -6.25 20.20 3.85
N LEU A 76 -5.46 19.24 4.33
CA LEU A 76 -5.01 18.10 3.51
C LEU A 76 -6.20 17.24 3.06
N ILE A 77 -7.16 17.01 3.97
CA ILE A 77 -8.41 16.29 3.67
C ILE A 77 -9.17 16.98 2.54
N PHE A 78 -9.35 18.29 2.61
CA PHE A 78 -10.07 19.03 1.55
C PHE A 78 -9.32 19.09 0.23
N LYS A 79 -7.99 19.17 0.27
CA LYS A 79 -7.18 19.28 -0.95
C LYS A 79 -6.81 17.94 -1.56
N LEU A 80 -7.09 16.82 -0.87
CA LEU A 80 -6.54 15.50 -1.20
C LEU A 80 -5.01 15.55 -1.44
N ALA A 81 -4.33 16.50 -0.79
CA ALA A 81 -2.93 16.80 -1.06
C ALA A 81 -2.04 15.88 -0.23
N ILE A 82 -1.06 15.26 -0.89
CA ILE A 82 -0.04 14.46 -0.22
C ILE A 82 1.04 15.41 0.31
N PRO A 83 1.38 15.38 1.61
CA PRO A 83 2.49 16.17 2.16
C PRO A 83 3.81 15.86 1.43
N THR A 84 4.61 16.89 1.15
CA THR A 84 5.97 16.76 0.61
C THR A 84 7.01 16.96 1.71
N GLU A 85 8.20 16.39 1.53
CA GLU A 85 9.36 16.61 2.42
C GLU A 85 10.12 17.90 2.09
N GLN A 86 9.76 18.58 0.99
CA GLN A 86 10.29 19.88 0.65
C GLN A 86 9.88 20.92 1.70
N ALA A 87 10.81 21.83 2.01
CA ALA A 87 10.55 22.93 2.93
C ALA A 87 9.33 23.74 2.45
N GLY A 88 8.38 23.97 3.36
CA GLY A 88 7.14 24.68 3.06
C GLY A 88 6.64 25.47 4.27
N VAL A 89 5.61 26.30 4.03
CA VAL A 89 5.04 27.21 5.05
C VAL A 89 4.26 26.45 6.14
N GLN A 90 3.94 25.18 5.91
CA GLN A 90 3.13 24.34 6.80
C GLN A 90 3.88 23.04 7.10
N SER A 91 3.95 22.67 8.38
CA SER A 91 4.56 21.42 8.84
C SER A 91 3.48 20.48 9.37
N ALA A 92 3.53 19.21 8.96
CA ALA A 92 2.79 18.13 9.59
C ALA A 92 3.69 17.41 10.60
N LYS A 93 3.11 16.84 11.65
CA LYS A 93 3.85 15.97 12.58
C LYS A 93 4.45 14.82 11.76
N GLN A 94 5.76 14.62 11.89
CA GLN A 94 6.46 13.55 11.19
C GLN A 94 5.85 12.21 11.60
N ILE A 95 5.35 11.45 10.62
CA ILE A 95 4.92 10.08 10.85
C ILE A 95 6.14 9.31 11.33
N LYS A 96 6.00 8.53 12.42
CA LYS A 96 7.09 7.66 12.88
C LYS A 96 7.30 6.57 11.81
N LYS A 97 8.29 6.77 10.96
CA LYS A 97 8.66 5.86 9.87
C LYS A 97 9.39 4.65 10.46
N THR A 98 8.64 3.65 10.93
CA THR A 98 9.20 2.35 11.32
C THR A 98 9.38 1.46 10.09
N ASP A 99 10.24 0.45 10.18
CA ASP A 99 10.41 -0.54 9.10
C ASP A 99 9.09 -1.23 8.74
N THR A 100 8.26 -1.51 9.76
CA THR A 100 6.91 -2.07 9.58
C THR A 100 5.97 -1.12 8.83
N TRP A 101 6.06 0.19 9.10
CA TRP A 101 5.29 1.20 8.39
C TRP A 101 5.74 1.30 6.93
N LEU A 102 7.05 1.32 6.69
CA LEU A 102 7.62 1.42 5.35
C LEU A 102 7.30 0.18 4.50
N ARG A 103 7.35 -1.02 5.09
CA ARG A 103 6.93 -2.27 4.43
C ARG A 103 5.47 -2.20 3.99
N ARG A 104 4.56 -1.80 4.88
CA ARG A 104 3.14 -1.65 4.57
C ARG A 104 2.89 -0.57 3.51
N LEU A 105 3.64 0.53 3.57
CA LEU A 105 3.54 1.59 2.56
C LEU A 105 3.94 1.07 1.18
N PHE A 106 5.07 0.37 1.07
CA PHE A 106 5.55 -0.17 -0.19
C PHE A 106 4.60 -1.23 -0.78
N GLU A 107 4.09 -2.13 0.06
CA GLU A 107 3.06 -3.12 -0.29
C GLU A 107 1.82 -2.41 -0.87
N LYS A 108 1.24 -1.46 -0.12
CA LYS A 108 0.02 -0.74 -0.53
C LYS A 108 0.24 0.14 -1.75
N ALA A 109 1.41 0.76 -1.88
CA ALA A 109 1.77 1.53 -3.05
C ALA A 109 1.85 0.65 -4.30
N THR A 110 2.44 -0.54 -4.20
CA THR A 110 2.52 -1.50 -5.31
C THR A 110 1.13 -2.00 -5.72
N ILE A 111 0.27 -2.34 -4.76
CA ILE A 111 -1.13 -2.75 -5.02
C ILE A 111 -1.91 -1.62 -5.70
N GLY A 112 -1.84 -0.41 -5.14
CA GLY A 112 -2.53 0.76 -5.69
C GLY A 112 -2.03 1.10 -7.10
N PHE A 113 -0.71 1.01 -7.32
CA PHE A 113 -0.11 1.20 -8.63
C PHE A 113 -0.64 0.19 -9.64
N ALA A 114 -0.69 -1.10 -9.30
CA ALA A 114 -1.23 -2.12 -10.19
C ALA A 114 -2.67 -1.80 -10.59
N ARG A 115 -3.53 -1.46 -9.62
CA ARG A 115 -4.96 -1.14 -9.84
C ARG A 115 -5.19 0.06 -10.76
N VAL A 116 -4.32 1.07 -10.67
CA VAL A 116 -4.45 2.28 -11.49
C VAL A 116 -3.92 2.09 -12.90
N ASN A 117 -2.92 1.21 -13.09
CA ASN A 117 -2.13 1.18 -14.32
C ASN A 117 -2.32 -0.06 -15.19
N LEU A 118 -2.89 -1.13 -14.65
CA LEU A 118 -3.25 -2.31 -15.41
C LEU A 118 -4.74 -2.25 -15.76
N PRO A 119 -5.12 -2.28 -17.06
CA PRO A 119 -6.53 -2.21 -17.47
C PRO A 119 -7.35 -3.38 -16.92
N ALA A 120 -8.43 -3.08 -16.22
CA ALA A 120 -9.34 -4.09 -15.66
C ALA A 120 -10.03 -4.96 -16.72
N SER A 121 -10.00 -4.57 -18.00
CA SER A 121 -10.47 -5.37 -19.13
C SER A 121 -9.60 -6.61 -19.41
N SER A 122 -8.32 -6.56 -19.01
CA SER A 122 -7.32 -7.58 -19.35
C SER A 122 -6.65 -8.17 -18.11
N TRP A 123 -6.73 -7.48 -16.98
CA TRP A 123 -6.03 -7.83 -15.75
C TRP A 123 -6.99 -7.93 -14.57
N GLU A 124 -6.94 -9.06 -13.87
CA GLU A 124 -7.54 -9.23 -12.56
C GLU A 124 -6.48 -9.01 -11.47
N ILE A 125 -6.82 -8.23 -10.45
CA ILE A 125 -5.89 -7.83 -9.40
C ILE A 125 -6.49 -8.15 -8.04
N SER A 126 -5.87 -9.06 -7.31
CA SER A 126 -6.25 -9.39 -5.94
C SER A 126 -5.10 -9.10 -4.97
N SER A 127 -5.44 -8.74 -3.73
CA SER A 127 -4.46 -8.39 -2.69
C SER A 127 -4.90 -8.98 -1.36
N GLY A 128 -3.96 -9.47 -0.56
CA GLY A 128 -4.28 -10.08 0.73
C GLY A 128 -5.05 -11.40 0.61
N LYS A 129 -4.98 -12.08 -0.55
CA LYS A 129 -5.63 -13.38 -0.76
C LYS A 129 -4.98 -14.40 0.17
N ARG A 130 -5.81 -15.10 0.95
CA ARG A 130 -5.37 -16.21 1.78
C ARG A 130 -5.19 -17.45 0.92
N LEU A 131 -4.05 -18.09 1.06
CA LEU A 131 -3.77 -19.42 0.53
C LEU A 131 -3.80 -20.41 1.71
N PHE A 132 -4.18 -21.64 1.42
CA PHE A 132 -4.24 -22.70 2.41
C PHE A 132 -3.21 -23.77 2.08
N TRP A 133 -2.62 -24.35 3.12
CA TRP A 133 -1.73 -25.50 2.95
C TRP A 133 -2.52 -26.65 2.36
N GLN A 134 -1.97 -27.32 1.35
CA GLN A 134 -2.55 -28.52 0.79
C GLN A 134 -2.32 -29.67 1.78
N GLN A 135 -3.39 -30.11 2.45
CA GLN A 135 -3.33 -31.14 3.48
C GLN A 135 -3.94 -32.43 2.96
N GLU A 136 -3.19 -33.52 3.02
CA GLU A 136 -3.70 -34.88 2.77
C GLU A 136 -4.22 -35.54 4.05
N SER A 137 -3.61 -35.18 5.18
CA SER A 137 -4.00 -35.63 6.52
C SER A 137 -3.62 -34.57 7.55
N ALA A 138 -4.39 -34.48 8.64
CA ALA A 138 -4.22 -33.48 9.69
C ALA A 138 -4.50 -34.09 11.07
N SER A 139 -3.70 -33.72 12.06
CA SER A 139 -4.05 -33.96 13.46
C SER A 139 -5.07 -32.92 13.94
N ASN A 140 -5.83 -33.22 14.98
CA ASN A 140 -7.01 -32.45 15.41
C ASN A 140 -6.79 -30.94 15.64
N HIS A 141 -5.56 -30.49 15.89
CA HIS A 141 -5.26 -29.10 16.23
C HIS A 141 -4.20 -28.46 15.32
N ILE A 142 -3.78 -29.12 14.24
CA ILE A 142 -2.67 -28.61 13.43
C ILE A 142 -2.97 -27.25 12.79
N GLU A 143 -4.24 -26.97 12.49
CA GLU A 143 -4.69 -25.70 11.91
C GLU A 143 -4.38 -24.49 12.79
N ASP A 144 -4.40 -24.65 14.12
CA ASP A 144 -4.10 -23.57 15.08
C ASP A 144 -2.60 -23.20 15.08
N PHE A 145 -1.74 -24.11 14.64
CA PHE A 145 -0.29 -23.94 14.64
C PHE A 145 0.29 -23.66 13.25
N LEU A 146 -0.43 -23.97 12.19
CA LEU A 146 0.03 -23.71 10.84
C LEU A 146 0.08 -22.19 10.57
N PRO A 147 1.16 -21.70 9.95
CA PRO A 147 1.27 -20.29 9.64
C PRO A 147 0.24 -19.91 8.57
N ASN A 148 -0.41 -18.75 8.77
CA ASN A 148 -1.27 -18.16 7.77
C ASN A 148 -0.46 -17.75 6.52
N MET A 149 -0.94 -18.13 5.34
CA MET A 149 -0.37 -17.68 4.07
C MET A 149 -1.25 -16.59 3.47
N GLN A 150 -0.77 -15.35 3.52
CA GLN A 150 -1.43 -14.21 2.90
C GLN A 150 -0.49 -13.57 1.89
N THR A 151 -0.92 -13.52 0.64
CA THR A 151 -0.18 -12.89 -0.46
C THR A 151 -0.34 -11.38 -0.44
N ASP A 152 0.71 -10.64 -0.82
CA ASP A 152 0.61 -9.18 -0.93
C ASP A 152 -0.24 -8.80 -2.15
N LEU A 153 0.13 -9.30 -3.31
CA LEU A 153 -0.48 -8.99 -4.60
C LEU A 153 -0.48 -10.21 -5.53
N ILE A 154 -1.59 -10.44 -6.20
CA ILE A 154 -1.71 -11.40 -7.29
C ILE A 154 -2.29 -10.64 -8.48
N ILE A 155 -1.64 -10.79 -9.63
CA ILE A 155 -2.10 -10.25 -10.91
C ILE A 155 -2.30 -11.40 -11.89
N GLU A 156 -3.43 -11.38 -12.59
CA GLU A 156 -3.78 -12.41 -13.56
C GLU A 156 -4.17 -11.76 -14.88
N HIS A 157 -3.53 -12.18 -15.97
CA HIS A 157 -3.87 -11.71 -17.30
C HIS A 157 -4.89 -12.64 -17.96
N SER A 158 -6.09 -12.12 -18.27
CA SER A 158 -7.22 -12.94 -18.69
C SER A 158 -6.99 -13.67 -20.03
N ALA A 159 -6.35 -13.02 -21.02
CA ALA A 159 -6.22 -13.62 -22.35
C ALA A 159 -5.22 -14.80 -22.43
N CYS A 160 -4.13 -14.74 -21.67
CA CYS A 160 -3.08 -15.77 -21.70
C CYS A 160 -3.10 -16.68 -20.46
N GLN A 161 -4.09 -16.48 -19.57
CA GLN A 161 -4.22 -17.24 -18.32
C GLN A 161 -2.89 -17.30 -17.55
N HIS A 162 -2.24 -16.14 -17.41
CA HIS A 162 -0.98 -16.02 -16.67
C HIS A 162 -1.21 -15.39 -15.31
N ARG A 163 -0.86 -16.11 -14.23
CA ARG A 163 -0.86 -15.60 -12.86
C ARG A 163 0.55 -15.25 -12.42
N MET A 164 0.72 -14.08 -11.80
CA MET A 164 1.92 -13.71 -11.07
C MET A 164 1.58 -13.39 -9.61
N ILE A 165 2.25 -14.06 -8.68
CA ILE A 165 2.18 -13.78 -7.25
C ILE A 165 3.36 -12.90 -6.89
N ILE A 166 3.10 -11.76 -6.27
CA ILE A 166 4.10 -10.75 -5.94
C ILE A 166 4.14 -10.63 -4.41
N ASP A 167 5.33 -10.74 -3.86
CA ASP A 167 5.61 -10.53 -2.45
C ASP A 167 6.64 -9.40 -2.31
N THR A 168 6.25 -8.35 -1.58
CA THR A 168 7.01 -7.11 -1.48
C THR A 168 7.87 -7.10 -0.23
N LYS A 169 9.13 -6.68 -0.38
CA LYS A 169 10.11 -6.73 0.70
C LYS A 169 10.84 -5.40 0.81
N CYS A 170 10.65 -4.70 1.93
CA CYS A 170 11.33 -3.43 2.18
C CYS A 170 12.65 -3.63 2.94
N THR A 171 13.57 -4.38 2.33
CA THR A 171 14.93 -4.63 2.86
C THR A 171 15.90 -4.78 1.69
N SER A 172 17.21 -4.87 1.94
CA SER A 172 18.13 -5.30 0.87
C SER A 172 17.74 -6.69 0.34
N ILE A 173 17.78 -6.83 -0.99
CA ILE A 173 17.53 -8.07 -1.73
C ILE A 173 18.62 -9.12 -1.49
N ILE A 174 19.85 -8.68 -1.21
CA ILE A 174 21.02 -9.51 -0.97
C ILE A 174 21.36 -9.56 0.52
N ARG A 175 21.75 -10.75 0.99
CA ARG A 175 22.44 -10.92 2.27
C ARG A 175 23.94 -10.75 2.04
N GLN A 176 24.56 -9.77 2.70
CA GLN A 176 26.02 -9.69 2.79
C GLN A 176 26.50 -10.72 3.83
N SER A 177 27.39 -11.62 3.41
CA SER A 177 28.11 -12.52 4.31
C SER A 177 29.48 -11.92 4.63
N SER A 178 29.88 -11.91 5.90
CA SER A 178 31.18 -11.41 6.34
C SER A 178 32.36 -12.29 5.95
N PHE A 179 32.12 -13.52 5.49
CA PHE A 179 33.17 -14.53 5.25
C PHE A 179 33.53 -14.74 3.78
N TYR A 180 32.65 -14.41 2.85
CA TYR A 180 32.89 -14.57 1.42
C TYR A 180 32.20 -13.44 0.67
N ASN A 181 32.87 -12.85 -0.32
CA ASN A 181 32.37 -11.79 -1.21
C ASN A 181 31.21 -12.25 -2.14
N ASN A 182 30.45 -13.27 -1.72
CA ASN A 182 29.39 -13.90 -2.48
C ASN A 182 28.04 -13.29 -2.10
N LYS A 183 27.53 -12.42 -2.98
CA LYS A 183 26.16 -11.87 -2.90
C LYS A 183 25.16 -13.01 -3.09
N LYS A 184 24.28 -13.24 -2.11
CA LYS A 184 23.19 -14.25 -2.18
C LYS A 184 21.84 -13.63 -1.87
N PHE A 185 20.80 -14.09 -2.56
CA PHE A 185 19.42 -13.76 -2.20
C PHE A 185 19.03 -14.31 -0.82
N LYS A 186 18.09 -13.64 -0.16
CA LYS A 186 17.58 -14.07 1.15
C LYS A 186 16.69 -15.29 1.01
N SER A 187 17.12 -16.41 1.57
CA SER A 187 16.41 -17.68 1.52
C SER A 187 15.01 -17.62 2.13
N GLU A 188 14.84 -16.86 3.22
CA GLU A 188 13.55 -16.69 3.91
C GLU A 188 12.45 -16.13 2.98
N HIS A 189 12.81 -15.19 2.10
CA HIS A 189 11.89 -14.62 1.13
C HIS A 189 11.59 -15.61 -0.01
N ILE A 190 12.62 -16.33 -0.46
CA ILE A 190 12.46 -17.38 -1.49
C ILE A 190 11.49 -18.45 -1.00
N TYR A 191 11.69 -18.96 0.22
CA TYR A 191 10.85 -20.02 0.77
C TYR A 191 9.41 -19.58 0.99
N GLN A 192 9.20 -18.33 1.36
CA GLN A 192 7.86 -17.76 1.48
C GLN A 192 7.14 -17.71 0.12
N LEU A 193 7.78 -17.14 -0.91
CA LEU A 193 7.19 -17.09 -2.26
C LEU A 193 7.00 -18.49 -2.85
N TYR A 194 7.96 -19.39 -2.64
CA TYR A 194 7.86 -20.79 -3.04
C TYR A 194 6.63 -21.46 -2.40
N ALA A 195 6.41 -21.28 -1.09
CA ALA A 195 5.25 -21.83 -0.40
C ALA A 195 3.94 -21.32 -1.02
N TYR A 196 3.87 -20.05 -1.43
CA TYR A 196 2.70 -19.52 -2.12
C TYR A 196 2.47 -20.16 -3.48
N LEU A 197 3.52 -20.30 -4.29
CA LEU A 197 3.43 -20.88 -5.63
C LEU A 197 2.97 -22.35 -5.59
N ARG A 198 3.48 -23.13 -4.65
CA ARG A 198 3.09 -24.54 -4.48
C ARG A 198 1.70 -24.68 -3.89
N SER A 199 1.37 -23.91 -2.85
CA SER A 199 0.09 -24.07 -2.13
C SER A 199 -1.14 -23.69 -2.97
N GLN A 200 -0.97 -22.86 -4.00
CA GLN A 200 -2.04 -22.48 -4.91
C GLN A 200 -2.22 -23.43 -6.11
N GLU A 201 -1.34 -24.42 -6.33
CA GLU A 201 -1.46 -25.37 -7.44
C GLU A 201 -2.80 -26.10 -7.39
N ASN A 202 -3.58 -26.02 -8.47
CA ASN A 202 -4.85 -26.73 -8.59
C ASN A 202 -5.10 -27.05 -10.07
N THR A 203 -5.33 -28.33 -10.39
CA THR A 203 -5.53 -28.80 -11.75
C THR A 203 -6.79 -28.23 -12.42
N THR A 204 -7.75 -27.76 -11.65
CA THR A 204 -8.96 -27.07 -12.15
C THR A 204 -8.76 -25.56 -12.34
N ASP A 205 -7.62 -25.02 -11.90
CA ASP A 205 -7.22 -23.62 -12.01
C ASP A 205 -6.02 -23.51 -12.95
N ALA A 206 -6.32 -23.40 -14.26
CA ALA A 206 -5.32 -23.42 -15.34
C ALA A 206 -4.05 -22.56 -15.11
N PRO A 207 -4.13 -21.29 -14.66
CA PRO A 207 -2.93 -20.48 -14.43
C PRO A 207 -2.08 -20.95 -13.25
N SER A 208 -2.64 -21.73 -12.32
CA SER A 208 -2.00 -22.03 -11.04
C SER A 208 -0.72 -22.87 -11.21
N CYS A 209 -0.75 -23.98 -11.94
CA CYS A 209 0.40 -24.90 -12.07
C CYS A 209 1.61 -24.30 -12.81
N HIS A 210 1.46 -23.13 -13.44
CA HIS A 210 2.52 -22.44 -14.18
C HIS A 210 2.64 -20.96 -13.77
N ALA A 211 2.12 -20.61 -12.59
CA ALA A 211 2.16 -19.25 -12.08
C ALA A 211 3.62 -18.78 -11.94
N SER A 212 3.85 -17.50 -12.18
CA SER A 212 5.13 -16.86 -11.85
C SER A 212 5.08 -16.25 -10.45
N GLY A 213 6.23 -16.14 -9.81
CA GLY A 213 6.41 -15.44 -8.56
C GLY A 213 7.40 -14.29 -8.74
N MET A 214 7.20 -13.18 -8.04
CA MET A 214 8.17 -12.08 -7.99
C MET A 214 8.38 -11.59 -6.56
N LEU A 215 9.63 -11.57 -6.13
CA LEU A 215 10.06 -10.81 -4.97
C LEU A 215 10.45 -9.42 -5.42
N LEU A 216 9.70 -8.41 -4.97
CA LEU A 216 9.92 -7.01 -5.35
C LEU A 216 10.51 -6.22 -4.18
N TYR A 217 11.63 -5.55 -4.43
CA TYR A 217 12.37 -4.77 -3.43
C TYR A 217 12.52 -3.31 -3.87
N PRO A 218 12.37 -2.33 -2.96
CA PRO A 218 12.86 -0.99 -3.24
C PRO A 218 14.39 -0.98 -3.21
N ALA A 219 15.02 -0.25 -4.11
CA ALA A 219 16.46 -0.07 -4.16
C ALA A 219 16.84 1.41 -4.34
N ILE A 220 18.10 1.70 -4.04
CA ILE A 220 18.73 3.02 -4.18
C ILE A 220 19.74 2.96 -5.33
N ASP A 221 20.69 2.01 -5.29
CA ASP A 221 21.79 1.92 -6.26
C ASP A 221 21.95 0.56 -6.97
N GLU A 222 21.16 -0.46 -6.59
CA GLU A 222 21.22 -1.79 -7.20
C GLU A 222 20.00 -2.05 -8.09
N ASN A 223 20.26 -2.38 -9.36
CA ASN A 223 19.24 -2.82 -10.30
C ASN A 223 19.41 -4.31 -10.59
N ILE A 224 18.59 -5.12 -9.94
CA ILE A 224 18.53 -6.57 -10.09
C ILE A 224 17.20 -6.92 -10.73
N ASN A 225 17.24 -7.73 -11.77
CA ASN A 225 16.06 -8.29 -12.42
C ASN A 225 16.40 -9.69 -12.94
N GLU A 226 16.57 -10.62 -12.00
CA GLU A 226 17.00 -11.99 -12.26
C GLU A 226 15.82 -12.96 -12.13
N HIS A 227 15.92 -14.11 -12.79
CA HIS A 227 14.89 -15.14 -12.66
C HIS A 227 15.46 -16.55 -12.74
N VAL A 228 14.71 -17.49 -12.18
CA VAL A 228 14.98 -18.92 -12.25
C VAL A 228 13.66 -19.67 -12.44
N ILE A 229 13.70 -20.80 -13.14
CA ILE A 229 12.54 -21.71 -13.24
C ILE A 229 12.74 -22.82 -12.21
N ILE A 230 11.79 -22.96 -11.29
CA ILE A 230 11.77 -24.02 -10.28
C ILE A 230 10.39 -24.69 -10.35
N GLN A 231 10.37 -25.99 -10.68
CA GLN A 231 9.15 -26.80 -10.72
C GLN A 231 8.04 -26.12 -11.55
N ASN A 232 8.37 -25.73 -12.78
CA ASN A 232 7.46 -25.05 -13.73
C ASN A 232 7.01 -23.63 -13.33
N HIS A 233 7.48 -23.10 -12.20
CA HIS A 233 7.25 -21.72 -11.80
C HIS A 233 8.46 -20.85 -12.10
N ILE A 234 8.21 -19.70 -12.73
CA ILE A 234 9.24 -18.65 -12.89
C ILE A 234 9.29 -17.87 -11.59
N ILE A 235 10.40 -17.91 -10.87
CA ILE A 235 10.65 -17.10 -9.68
C ILE A 235 11.57 -15.94 -10.05
N ARG A 236 11.09 -14.72 -9.88
CA ARG A 236 11.79 -13.47 -10.22
C ARG A 236 12.25 -12.72 -8.98
N PHE A 237 13.38 -12.06 -9.11
CA PHE A 237 14.05 -11.24 -8.11
C PHE A 237 14.24 -9.85 -8.71
N SER A 238 13.40 -8.91 -8.33
CA SER A 238 13.35 -7.60 -8.98
C SER A 238 13.49 -6.47 -7.98
N THR A 239 14.29 -5.47 -8.33
CA THR A 239 14.38 -4.21 -7.59
C THR A 239 13.72 -3.08 -8.37
N ILE A 240 13.12 -2.13 -7.67
CA ILE A 240 12.65 -0.86 -8.22
C ILE A 240 13.43 0.29 -7.57
N ASN A 241 14.16 1.07 -8.37
CA ASN A 241 14.88 2.23 -7.85
C ASN A 241 13.89 3.36 -7.53
N LEU A 242 13.76 3.72 -6.26
CA LEU A 242 12.84 4.76 -5.82
C LEU A 242 13.44 6.18 -5.83
N GLN A 243 14.72 6.32 -6.19
CA GLN A 243 15.37 7.63 -6.38
C GLN A 243 15.23 8.19 -7.80
N GLU A 244 14.73 7.37 -8.74
CA GLU A 244 14.48 7.79 -10.12
C GLU A 244 13.30 8.78 -10.21
N ASP A 245 13.20 9.48 -11.34
CA ASP A 245 12.03 10.30 -11.64
C ASP A 245 10.74 9.47 -11.64
N SER A 246 9.63 10.07 -11.22
CA SER A 246 8.33 9.40 -11.10
C SER A 246 7.86 8.75 -12.40
N SER A 247 8.20 9.33 -13.55
CA SER A 247 7.90 8.79 -14.89
C SER A 247 8.67 7.49 -15.16
N LEU A 248 9.94 7.41 -14.73
CA LEU A 248 10.79 6.25 -14.89
C LEU A 248 10.42 5.14 -13.91
N ILE A 249 10.15 5.49 -12.64
CA ILE A 249 9.59 4.55 -11.65
C ILE A 249 8.31 3.92 -12.19
N ARG A 250 7.39 4.75 -12.71
CA ARG A 250 6.13 4.28 -13.33
C ARG A 250 6.42 3.31 -14.47
N LYS A 251 7.29 3.67 -15.41
CA LYS A 251 7.63 2.83 -16.56
C LYS A 251 8.23 1.49 -16.11
N ASN A 252 9.18 1.52 -15.17
CA ASN A 252 9.88 0.35 -14.69
C ASN A 252 8.95 -0.59 -13.91
N LEU A 253 8.13 -0.04 -13.01
CA LEU A 253 7.16 -0.83 -12.25
C LEU A 253 6.09 -1.42 -13.16
N LEU A 254 5.57 -0.66 -14.14
CA LEU A 254 4.63 -1.19 -15.12
C LEU A 254 5.24 -2.35 -15.92
N ARG A 255 6.49 -2.20 -16.38
CA ARG A 255 7.22 -3.26 -17.10
C ARG A 255 7.41 -4.53 -16.26
N LEU A 256 7.60 -4.41 -14.95
CA LEU A 256 7.73 -5.57 -14.05
C LEU A 256 6.39 -6.27 -13.84
N LEU A 257 5.33 -5.49 -13.63
CA LEU A 257 3.99 -6.03 -13.36
C LEU A 257 3.31 -6.59 -14.62
N SER A 258 3.58 -6.03 -15.80
CA SER A 258 2.91 -6.47 -17.04
C SER A 258 3.59 -7.65 -17.73
N GLN A 259 4.52 -8.35 -17.08
CA GLN A 259 5.22 -9.49 -17.70
C GLN A 259 4.29 -10.70 -17.76
N CYS A 260 3.72 -10.97 -18.93
CA CYS A 260 3.01 -12.19 -19.24
C CYS A 260 3.68 -12.90 -20.42
N ASN A 261 3.57 -14.23 -20.46
CA ASN A 261 3.93 -15.02 -21.65
C ASN A 261 2.83 -14.96 -22.73
N CYS A 262 2.19 -13.80 -22.88
CA CYS A 262 1.20 -13.58 -23.91
C CYS A 262 1.87 -13.80 -25.27
N ILE A 263 1.50 -14.86 -26.01
CA ILE A 263 1.86 -14.96 -27.42
C ILE A 263 1.22 -13.75 -28.09
N PRO A 264 1.97 -12.88 -28.79
CA PRO A 264 1.34 -11.84 -29.58
C PRO A 264 0.48 -12.55 -30.62
N THR A 265 -0.84 -12.45 -30.49
CA THR A 265 -1.71 -12.70 -31.64
C THR A 265 -1.32 -11.64 -32.66
N ASN A 266 -0.54 -12.05 -33.67
CA ASN A 266 -0.36 -11.28 -34.89
C ASN A 266 -1.76 -11.03 -35.43
N ASN A 267 -2.30 -9.85 -35.14
CA ASN A 267 -3.43 -9.33 -35.88
C ASN A 267 -2.82 -8.55 -37.04
N GLU A 268 -2.96 -9.16 -38.22
CA GLU A 268 -2.96 -8.48 -39.52
C GLU A 268 -3.96 -7.32 -39.55
#